data_AF-A0A943LEY1-F1
#
_entry.id   AF-A0A943LEY1-F1
#
_cell.length_a   1.000
_cell.length_b   1.000
_cell.length_c   1.000
_cell.angle_alpha   90.00
_cell.angle_beta   90.00
_cell.angle_gamma   90.00
#
_symmetry.space_group_name_H-M   'P 1'
#
loop_
_entity.id
_entity.type
_entity.pdbx_description
1 polymer ?
#
loop_
_entity_poly.entity_id
_entity_poly.type
_entity_poly.pdbx_seq_one_letter_code
_entity_poly.pdbx_strand_id
1 'polypeptide(L)' 'INSYNEVQKLNKDEIKLIYSILSYPRDFITISRDYYYKQKKWDYEVFLSRLNDKINNEEYRRRFIEEFIIDMNEYFY' A
#
# COMPACT_ATOMS: atom_id res chain seq x y z
N ILE A 1 4.34 10.82 -10.87
CA ILE A 1 5.36 10.15 -11.72
C ILE A 1 5.92 11.11 -12.76
N ASN A 2 5.08 11.79 -13.56
CA ASN A 2 5.54 12.70 -14.62
C ASN A 2 6.56 13.74 -14.16
N SER A 3 6.27 14.49 -13.09
CA SER A 3 7.20 15.49 -12.55
C SER A 3 8.53 14.91 -12.04
N TYR A 4 8.56 13.64 -11.61
CA TYR A 4 9.82 12.98 -11.24
C TYR A 4 10.62 12.60 -12.49
N ASN A 5 9.94 12.07 -13.51
CA ASN A 5 10.54 11.68 -14.78
C ASN A 5 11.13 12.87 -15.56
N GLU A 6 10.65 14.10 -15.32
CA GLU A 6 11.25 15.33 -15.85
C GLU A 6 12.67 15.59 -15.32
N VAL A 7 12.98 15.11 -14.10
CA VAL A 7 14.30 15.24 -13.47
C VAL A 7 15.14 13.98 -13.71
N GLN A 8 14.58 12.81 -13.41
CA GLN A 8 15.22 11.51 -13.60
C GLN A 8 14.19 10.48 -14.01
N LYS A 9 14.30 9.99 -15.24
CA LYS A 9 13.37 8.98 -15.77
C LYS A 9 13.52 7.67 -14.99
N LEU A 10 12.42 7.21 -14.42
CA LEU A 10 12.33 5.91 -13.75
C LEU A 10 12.57 4.80 -14.77
N ASN A 11 13.36 3.80 -14.39
CA ASN A 11 13.55 2.59 -15.17
C ASN A 11 12.51 1.51 -14.80
N LYS A 12 12.51 0.41 -15.57
CA LYS A 12 11.55 -0.70 -15.38
C LYS A 12 11.66 -1.33 -13.99
N ASP A 13 12.86 -1.48 -13.46
CA ASP A 13 13.09 -2.10 -12.15
C ASP A 13 12.62 -1.20 -11.00
N GLU A 14 12.82 0.12 -11.11
CA GLU A 14 12.31 1.10 -10.16
C GLU A 14 10.78 1.09 -10.09
N ILE A 15 10.09 1.03 -11.24
CA ILE A 15 8.63 0.94 -11.28
C ILE A 15 8.12 -0.38 -10.68
N LYS A 16 8.79 -1.51 -10.98
CA LYS A 16 8.46 -2.81 -10.38
C LYS A 16 8.69 -2.84 -8.86
N LEU A 17 9.72 -2.16 -8.37
CA LEU A 17 9.97 -2.00 -6.95
C LEU A 17 8.88 -1.17 -6.28
N ILE A 18 8.51 -0.02 -6.86
CA ILE A 18 7.40 0.81 -6.38
C ILE A 18 6.11 -0.02 -6.30
N TYR A 19 5.79 -0.77 -7.36
CA TYR A 19 4.64 -1.67 -7.37
C TYR A 19 4.69 -2.71 -6.25
N SER A 20 5.86 -3.32 -6.01
CA SER A 20 6.03 -4.29 -4.93
C SER A 20 5.80 -3.67 -3.55
N ILE A 21 6.25 -2.44 -3.34
CA ILE A 21 6.02 -1.67 -2.11
C ILE A 21 4.53 -1.33 -1.93
N LEU A 22 3.85 -0.90 -2.99
CA LEU A 22 2.42 -0.58 -2.97
C LEU A 22 1.54 -1.82 -2.76
N SER A 23 1.95 -2.96 -3.34
CA SER A 23 1.25 -4.23 -3.25
C SER A 23 1.26 -4.82 -1.84
N TYR A 24 2.29 -4.53 -1.06
CA TYR A 24 2.40 -5.02 0.31
C TYR A 24 1.26 -4.48 1.20
N PRO A 25 0.50 -5.34 1.91
CA PRO A 25 -0.65 -4.95 2.75
C PRO A 25 -0.20 -4.34 4.09
N ARG A 26 0.57 -3.25 4.03
CA ARG A 26 1.21 -2.61 5.18
C ARG A 26 0.24 -2.27 6.29
N ASP A 27 -0.93 -1.73 5.95
CA ASP A 27 -1.91 -1.26 6.92
C ASP A 27 -2.44 -2.41 7.80
N PHE A 28 -2.82 -3.53 7.17
CA PHE A 28 -3.28 -4.72 7.88
C PHE A 28 -2.20 -5.33 8.76
N ILE A 29 -0.97 -5.46 8.25
CA ILE A 29 0.15 -6.02 9.02
C ILE A 29 0.51 -5.11 10.20
N THR A 30 0.57 -3.80 9.98
CA THR A 30 0.97 -2.84 11.01
C THR A 30 -0.04 -2.81 12.14
N ILE A 31 -1.35 -2.71 11.85
CA ILE A 31 -2.36 -2.65 12.91
C ILE A 31 -2.44 -3.96 13.70
N SER A 32 -2.32 -5.10 13.03
CA SER A 32 -2.30 -6.41 13.68
C SER A 32 -1.09 -6.53 14.61
N ARG A 33 0.10 -6.14 14.13
CA ARG A 33 1.32 -6.13 14.93
C ARG A 33 1.21 -5.19 16.13
N ASP A 34 0.71 -3.98 15.92
CA ASP A 34 0.58 -2.97 16.97
C ASP A 34 -0.27 -3.46 18.13
N TYR A 35 -1.38 -4.16 17.82
CA TYR A 35 -2.30 -4.72 18.81
C TYR A 35 -1.76 -5.99 19.47
N TYR A 36 -1.42 -7.03 18.69
CA TYR A 36 -1.06 -8.34 19.25
C TYR A 36 0.30 -8.33 19.96
N TYR A 37 1.24 -7.48 19.52
CA TYR A 37 2.53 -7.33 20.24
C TYR A 37 2.46 -6.25 21.32
N LYS A 38 1.27 -5.71 21.62
CA LYS A 38 1.06 -4.69 22.66
C LYS A 38 1.98 -3.46 22.49
N GLN A 39 2.35 -3.13 21.25
CA GLN A 39 3.14 -1.94 20.94
C GLN A 39 2.32 -0.67 21.22
N LYS A 40 0.99 -0.79 21.17
CA LYS A 40 0.04 0.24 21.56
C LYS A 40 -0.96 -0.33 22.57
N LYS A 41 -1.27 0.45 23.60
CA LYS A 41 -2.22 0.07 24.67
C LYS A 41 -3.65 0.43 24.24
N TRP A 42 -4.16 -0.23 23.21
CA TRP A 42 -5.55 -0.06 22.78
C TRP A 42 -6.43 -1.11 23.43
N ASP A 43 -7.61 -0.69 23.88
CA ASP A 43 -8.68 -1.62 24.16
C ASP A 43 -9.18 -2.26 22.87
N TYR A 44 -9.79 -3.43 23.00
CA TYR A 44 -10.24 -4.23 21.86
C TYR A 44 -11.16 -3.44 20.91
N GLU A 45 -12.11 -2.69 21.44
CA GLU A 45 -13.05 -1.88 20.62
C GLU A 45 -12.33 -0.82 19.79
N VAL A 46 -11.29 -0.20 20.35
CA VAL A 46 -10.47 0.80 19.64
C VAL A 46 -9.66 0.14 18.53
N PHE A 47 -9.11 -1.05 18.79
CA PHE A 47 -8.43 -1.84 17.77
C PHE A 47 -9.39 -2.26 16.66
N LEU A 48 -10.57 -2.80 17.01
CA LEU A 48 -11.56 -3.30 16.08
C LEU A 48 -12.07 -2.20 15.15
N SER A 49 -12.41 -1.02 15.70
CA SER A 49 -12.80 0.15 14.91
C SER A 49 -11.72 0.52 13.90
N ARG A 50 -10.47 0.63 14.33
CA ARG A 50 -9.34 0.98 13.44
C ARG A 50 -9.08 -0.10 12.40
N LEU A 51 -9.22 -1.38 12.74
CA LEU A 51 -9.06 -2.49 11.81
C LEU A 51 -10.12 -2.44 10.71
N ASN A 52 -11.38 -2.20 11.09
CA ASN A 52 -12.47 -2.04 10.14
C ASN A 52 -12.21 -0.86 9.19
N ASP A 53 -11.72 0.27 9.68
CA ASP A 53 -11.34 1.40 8.83
C ASP A 53 -10.27 1.00 7.80
N LYS A 54 -9.26 0.20 8.20
CA LYS A 54 -8.22 -0.29 7.30
C LYS A 54 -8.76 -1.29 6.27
N ILE A 55 -9.63 -2.20 6.68
CA ILE A 55 -10.28 -3.18 5.79
C ILE A 55 -11.16 -2.46 4.76
N ASN A 56 -11.93 -1.46 5.18
CA ASN A 56 -12.80 -0.69 4.30
C ASN A 56 -12.00 0.08 3.23
N ASN A 57 -10.76 0.49 3.54
CA ASN A 57 -9.87 1.14 2.59
C ASN A 57 -9.16 0.17 1.63
N GLU A 58 -9.16 -1.14 1.92
CA GLU A 58 -8.43 -2.14 1.14
C GLU A 58 -8.95 -2.26 -0.30
N GLU A 59 -10.25 -2.09 -0.49
CA GLU A 59 -10.85 -2.11 -1.84
C GLU A 59 -10.32 -0.95 -2.71
N TYR A 60 -10.17 0.24 -2.13
CA TYR A 60 -9.62 1.39 -2.83
C TYR A 60 -8.14 1.17 -3.17
N ARG A 61 -7.37 0.61 -2.23
CA ARG A 61 -5.96 0.27 -2.46
C ARG A 61 -5.83 -0.74 -3.60
N ARG A 62 -6.65 -1.80 -3.60
CA ARG A 62 -6.64 -2.84 -4.64
C ARG A 62 -6.93 -2.26 -6.01
N ARG A 63 -8.00 -1.45 -6.14
CA ARG A 63 -8.34 -0.78 -7.40
C ARG A 63 -7.23 0.14 -7.91
N PHE A 64 -6.66 0.94 -7.02
CA PHE A 64 -5.52 1.80 -7.36
C PHE A 64 -4.33 1.01 -7.90
N ILE A 65 -4.02 -0.15 -7.32
CA ILE A 65 -2.90 -1.00 -7.77
C ILE A 65 -3.21 -1.61 -9.15
N GLU A 66 -4.45 -2.08 -9.36
CA GLU A 66 -4.90 -2.59 -10.67
C GLU A 66 -4.77 -1.52 -11.76
N GLU A 67 -5.24 -0.30 -11.49
CA GLU A 67 -5.10 0.86 -12.39
C GLU A 67 -3.63 1.23 -12.61
N PHE A 68 -2.81 1.22 -11.56
CA PHE A 68 -1.38 1.53 -11.65
C PHE A 68 -0.63 0.57 -12.59
N ILE A 69 -0.94 -0.73 -12.57
CA ILE A 69 -0.32 -1.70 -13.50
C ILE A 69 -0.68 -1.38 -14.95
N ILE A 70 -1.96 -1.03 -15.20
CA ILE A 70 -2.45 -0.67 -16.53
C ILE A 70 -1.73 0.59 -17.04
N ASP A 71 -1.64 1.63 -16.21
CA ASP A 71 -0.98 2.89 -16.56
C ASP A 71 0.53 2.72 -16.81
N MET A 72 1.15 1.73 -16.18
CA MET A 72 2.59 1.47 -16.26
C MET A 72 2.94 0.29 -17.18
N ASN A 73 2.03 -0.14 -18.06
CA ASN A 73 2.18 -1.33 -18.91
C ASN A 73 3.54 -1.42 -19.62
N GLU A 74 4.04 -0.30 -20.17
CA GLU A 74 5.34 -0.20 -20.86
C GLU A 74 6.57 -0.53 -19.98
N TYR A 75 6.42 -0.48 -18.66
CA TYR A 75 7.47 -0.80 -17.70
C TYR A 75 7.42 -2.27 -17.25
N PHE A 76 6.27 -2.93 -17.40
CA PHE A 76 6.09 -4.34 -17.02
C PHE A 76 6.36 -5.31 -18.18
N TYR A 77 6.10 -4.89 -19.42
CA TYR A 77 6.33 -5.64 -20.66
C TYR A 77 7.28 -4.89 -21.59
#